data_AF-A0A4Y1NN39-F1
#
_entry.id   AF-A0A4Y1NN39-F1
#
_cell.length_a   1.000
_cell.length_b   1.000
_cell.length_c   1.000
_cell.angle_alpha   90.00
_cell.angle_beta   90.00
_cell.angle_gamma   90.00
#
_symmetry.space_group_name_H-M   'P 1'
#
loop_
_entity.id
_entity.type
_entity.pdbx_description
1 polymer ?
#
loop_
_entity_poly.entity_id
_entity_poly.type
_entity_poly.pdbx_seq_one_letter_code
_entity_poly.pdbx_strand_id
1 'polypeptide(L)'
;MKNVEDYMQWRTSEGKSFEDIFNREMNILGWTYRDVLYSFLGIYVLGIYVYYEEDINKKKTRLEFKDGSQLWNFEKIYKLYDKYEELNNLQEIKSFLSVYGSIGNIIPMWPGGNVHKGSCNYYDLTEIYFNNFKNWRDYLVLEYPNACLEEIVDRSEKYNMKEFMDKLDKDFYKKYLKEITQVIKNREEEIKKQLHN
;
A
#
# COMPACT_ATOMS: atom_id res chain seq x y z
N MET A 1 11.55 7.82 2.86
CA MET A 1 12.35 6.61 3.16
C MET A 1 13.10 6.23 1.90
N LYS A 2 14.34 5.75 1.96
CA LYS A 2 15.16 5.48 0.77
C LYS A 2 15.29 4.00 0.44
N ASN A 3 15.14 3.13 1.43
CA ASN A 3 15.34 1.69 1.30
C ASN A 3 14.53 0.92 2.37
N VAL A 4 14.57 -0.41 2.31
CA VAL A 4 13.80 -1.29 3.22
C VAL A 4 14.25 -1.13 4.67
N GLU A 5 15.56 -1.01 4.92
CA GLU A 5 16.09 -0.81 6.28
C GLU A 5 15.55 0.48 6.91
N ASP A 6 15.54 1.60 6.16
CA ASP A 6 14.95 2.86 6.61
C ASP A 6 13.48 2.67 7.03
N TYR A 7 12.72 1.89 6.27
CA TYR A 7 11.32 1.59 6.61
C TYR A 7 11.22 0.74 7.88
N MET A 8 12.04 -0.31 8.00
CA MET A 8 12.05 -1.19 9.17
C MET A 8 12.37 -0.41 10.44
N GLN A 9 13.37 0.48 10.39
CA GLN A 9 13.75 1.37 11.49
C GLN A 9 12.68 2.42 11.79
N TRP A 10 12.09 3.04 10.76
CA TRP A 10 11.00 4.00 10.95
C TRP A 10 9.81 3.34 11.65
N ARG A 11 9.44 2.13 11.24
CA ARG A 11 8.28 1.41 11.79
C ARG A 11 8.46 0.95 13.23
N THR A 12 9.71 0.73 13.68
CA THR A 12 10.03 0.45 15.10
C THR A 12 10.23 1.71 15.94
N SER A 13 10.38 2.88 15.32
CA SER A 13 10.53 4.15 16.04
C SER A 13 9.20 4.66 16.61
N GLU A 14 9.26 5.48 17.68
CA GLU A 14 8.11 6.24 18.22
C GLU A 14 7.72 7.45 17.33
N GLY A 15 8.09 7.40 16.04
CA GLY A 15 7.81 8.47 15.08
C GLY A 15 6.32 8.66 14.84
N LYS A 16 5.97 9.87 14.39
CA LYS A 16 4.60 10.19 13.96
C LYS A 16 4.20 9.35 12.74
N SER A 17 2.93 8.96 12.69
CA SER A 17 2.34 8.34 11.51
C SER A 17 2.35 9.32 10.33
N PHE A 18 2.21 8.84 9.08
CA PHE A 18 2.15 9.76 7.94
C PHE A 18 0.87 10.60 7.97
N GLU A 19 -0.19 10.04 8.55
CA GLU A 19 -1.45 10.71 8.83
C GLU A 19 -1.27 11.85 9.85
N ASP A 20 -0.39 11.69 10.84
CA ASP A 20 -0.03 12.77 11.75
C ASP A 20 0.86 13.82 11.08
N ILE A 21 1.77 13.38 10.20
CA ILE A 21 2.69 14.27 9.47
C ILE A 21 1.92 15.23 8.56
N PHE A 22 0.92 14.73 7.81
CA PHE A 22 0.12 15.53 6.88
C PHE A 22 -1.20 16.06 7.48
N ASN A 23 -1.32 16.10 8.81
CA ASN A 23 -2.58 16.46 9.46
C ASN A 23 -3.09 17.85 9.03
N ARG A 24 -2.19 18.82 8.86
CA ARG A 24 -2.55 20.18 8.43
C ARG A 24 -3.13 20.18 7.02
N GLU A 25 -2.42 19.58 6.07
CA GLU A 25 -2.80 19.50 4.67
C GLU A 25 -4.14 18.78 4.52
N MET A 26 -4.32 17.67 5.21
CA MET A 26 -5.57 16.91 5.16
C MET A 26 -6.75 17.64 5.82
N ASN A 27 -6.50 18.49 6.82
CA ASN A 27 -7.54 19.37 7.38
C ASN A 27 -7.96 20.45 6.37
N ILE A 28 -7.01 21.00 5.60
CA ILE A 28 -7.31 21.94 4.50
C ILE A 28 -8.17 21.25 3.43
N LEU A 29 -7.85 19.99 3.13
CA LEU A 29 -8.58 19.18 2.16
C LEU A 29 -9.90 18.61 2.70
N GLY A 30 -10.23 18.81 3.98
CA GLY A 30 -11.45 18.32 4.62
C GLY A 30 -11.50 16.81 4.88
N TRP A 31 -10.38 16.09 4.73
CA TRP A 31 -10.35 14.63 4.90
C TRP A 31 -10.42 14.26 6.38
N THR A 32 -11.58 13.76 6.81
CA THR A 32 -11.87 13.50 8.23
C THR A 32 -11.24 12.20 8.72
N TYR A 33 -11.44 11.09 8.00
CA TYR A 33 -10.75 9.83 8.27
C TYR A 33 -9.78 9.55 7.12
N ARG A 34 -8.66 8.93 7.45
CA ARG A 34 -7.52 8.78 6.53
C ARG A 34 -6.96 7.38 6.63
N ASP A 35 -6.31 6.96 5.55
CA ASP A 35 -5.52 5.75 5.51
C ASP A 35 -4.41 5.88 4.47
N VAL A 36 -3.43 4.99 4.54
CA VAL A 36 -2.44 4.82 3.48
C VAL A 36 -3.07 4.10 2.28
N LEU A 37 -2.80 4.62 1.09
CA LEU A 37 -3.27 4.04 -0.18
C LEU A 37 -2.62 2.68 -0.42
N TYR A 38 -1.31 2.60 -0.23
CA TYR A 38 -0.53 1.36 -0.32
C TYR A 38 0.28 1.15 0.95
N SER A 39 0.10 0.01 1.61
CA SER A 39 0.93 -0.40 2.75
C SER A 39 2.21 -1.07 2.26
N PHE A 40 3.37 -0.61 2.74
CA PHE A 40 4.64 -1.23 2.34
C PHE A 40 4.72 -2.66 2.86
N LEU A 41 4.18 -2.95 4.04
CA LEU A 41 4.19 -4.31 4.57
C LEU A 41 3.45 -5.29 3.65
N GLY A 42 2.27 -4.88 3.15
CA GLY A 42 1.50 -5.67 2.19
C GLY A 42 2.25 -5.89 0.88
N ILE A 43 2.80 -4.81 0.31
CA ILE A 43 3.61 -4.85 -0.92
C ILE A 43 4.87 -5.69 -0.77
N TYR A 44 5.54 -5.61 0.39
CA TYR A 44 6.77 -6.32 0.67
C TYR A 44 6.52 -7.82 0.82
N VAL A 45 5.43 -8.22 1.48
CA VAL A 45 5.00 -9.62 1.59
C VAL A 45 4.76 -10.27 0.22
N LEU A 46 4.14 -9.54 -0.73
CA LEU A 46 3.98 -10.03 -2.10
C LEU A 46 5.34 -10.25 -2.78
N GLY A 47 6.30 -9.36 -2.50
CA GLY A 47 7.68 -9.50 -2.93
C GLY A 47 8.39 -10.72 -2.32
N ILE A 48 8.22 -10.97 -1.02
CA ILE A 48 8.78 -12.16 -0.38
C ILE A 48 8.23 -13.41 -1.05
N TYR A 49 6.92 -13.46 -1.31
CA TYR A 49 6.31 -14.60 -1.99
C TYR A 49 6.90 -14.88 -3.38
N VAL A 50 7.14 -13.86 -4.21
CA VAL A 50 7.65 -14.06 -5.59
C VAL A 50 9.16 -14.26 -5.69
N TYR A 51 9.94 -13.83 -4.70
CA TYR A 51 11.39 -13.99 -4.70
C TYR A 51 11.90 -15.14 -3.81
N TYR A 52 11.15 -15.48 -2.77
CA TYR A 52 11.49 -16.45 -1.74
C TYR A 52 10.30 -17.36 -1.46
N GLU A 53 9.76 -17.98 -2.52
CA GLU A 53 8.60 -18.88 -2.43
C GLU A 53 8.83 -20.04 -1.46
N GLU A 54 10.09 -20.41 -1.21
CA GLU A 54 10.47 -21.44 -0.26
C GLU A 54 10.15 -21.09 1.19
N ASP A 55 9.89 -19.82 1.51
CA ASP A 55 9.51 -19.36 2.85
C ASP A 55 8.01 -19.22 3.05
N ILE A 56 7.23 -19.23 1.96
CA ILE A 56 5.82 -18.82 1.95
C ILE A 56 4.92 -19.94 1.43
N ASN A 57 3.83 -20.20 2.13
CA ASN A 57 2.73 -21.00 1.62
C ASN A 57 1.65 -20.10 0.99
N LYS A 58 1.21 -20.43 -0.23
CA LYS A 58 0.03 -19.83 -0.87
C LYS A 58 -1.19 -20.74 -0.67
N LYS A 59 -2.18 -20.25 0.08
CA LYS A 59 -3.51 -20.87 0.26
C LYS A 59 -4.57 -20.02 -0.43
N LYS A 60 -4.88 -20.34 -1.69
CA LYS A 60 -5.74 -19.51 -2.57
C LYS A 60 -5.16 -18.10 -2.72
N THR A 61 -5.81 -17.09 -2.14
CA THR A 61 -5.36 -15.69 -2.15
C THR A 61 -4.56 -15.31 -0.91
N ARG A 62 -4.52 -16.19 0.11
CA ARG A 62 -3.81 -15.94 1.37
C ARG A 62 -2.39 -16.47 1.32
N LEU A 63 -1.47 -15.68 1.81
CA LEU A 63 -0.08 -16.01 2.02
C LEU A 63 0.16 -16.18 3.54
N GLU A 64 0.98 -17.14 3.91
CA GLU A 64 1.46 -17.36 5.27
C GLU A 64 2.91 -17.85 5.22
N PHE A 65 3.69 -17.66 6.29
CA PHE A 65 4.99 -18.31 6.38
C PHE A 65 4.82 -19.83 6.47
N LYS A 66 5.84 -20.61 6.06
CA LYS A 66 5.79 -22.08 6.13
C LYS A 66 5.60 -22.65 7.53
N ASP A 67 6.01 -21.94 8.56
CA ASP A 67 5.76 -22.31 9.97
C ASP A 67 4.32 -22.01 10.44
N GLY A 68 3.45 -21.53 9.56
CA GLY A 68 2.05 -21.19 9.86
C GLY A 68 1.85 -19.81 10.45
N SER A 69 2.92 -19.04 10.72
CA SER A 69 2.79 -17.67 11.20
C SER A 69 2.26 -16.72 10.12
N GLN A 70 1.56 -15.68 10.57
CA GLN A 70 0.89 -14.72 9.70
C GLN A 70 1.87 -13.68 9.14
N LEU A 71 1.68 -13.27 7.89
CA LEU A 71 2.59 -12.37 7.20
C LEU A 71 2.45 -10.89 7.59
N TRP A 72 1.44 -10.53 8.37
CA TRP A 72 1.36 -9.22 9.02
C TRP A 72 2.10 -9.17 10.37
N ASN A 73 2.78 -10.25 10.77
CA ASN A 73 3.66 -10.23 11.93
C ASN A 73 4.92 -9.41 11.60
N PHE A 74 4.85 -8.11 11.88
CA PHE A 74 5.96 -7.19 11.66
C PHE A 74 7.22 -7.60 12.43
N GLU A 75 7.11 -8.08 13.67
CA GLU A 75 8.27 -8.52 14.46
C GLU A 75 9.04 -9.63 13.74
N LYS A 76 8.31 -10.58 13.15
CA LYS A 76 8.93 -11.66 12.37
C LYS A 76 9.59 -11.14 11.09
N ILE A 77 8.91 -10.28 10.34
CA ILE A 77 9.48 -9.66 9.14
C ILE A 77 10.73 -8.84 9.48
N TYR A 78 10.69 -8.08 10.57
CA TYR A 78 11.81 -7.29 11.07
C TYR A 78 13.02 -8.15 11.47
N LYS A 79 12.81 -9.37 11.97
CA LYS A 79 13.93 -10.30 12.26
C LYS A 79 14.50 -10.98 11.03
N LEU A 80 13.74 -11.03 9.93
CA LEU A 80 14.10 -11.81 8.75
C LEU A 80 14.44 -10.95 7.54
N TYR A 81 14.22 -9.63 7.55
CA TYR A 81 14.31 -8.84 6.33
C TYR A 81 15.70 -8.87 5.69
N ASP A 82 16.78 -9.01 6.46
CA ASP A 82 18.15 -9.15 5.95
C ASP A 82 18.33 -10.39 5.05
N LYS A 83 17.55 -11.46 5.27
CA LYS A 83 17.54 -12.66 4.41
C LYS A 83 17.09 -12.32 2.98
N TYR A 84 16.25 -11.30 2.82
CA TYR A 84 15.58 -10.98 1.56
C TYR A 84 16.36 -9.99 0.71
N GLU A 85 17.69 -10.17 0.61
CA GLU A 85 18.62 -9.21 0.00
C GLU A 85 18.28 -8.84 -1.46
N GLU A 86 17.94 -9.83 -2.32
CA GLU A 86 17.55 -9.57 -3.72
C GLU A 86 16.35 -8.61 -3.80
N LEU A 87 15.37 -8.79 -2.91
CA LEU A 87 14.17 -7.96 -2.84
C LEU A 87 14.48 -6.59 -2.25
N ASN A 88 15.27 -6.53 -1.17
CA ASN A 88 15.71 -5.28 -0.54
C ASN A 88 16.48 -4.37 -1.51
N ASN A 89 17.23 -4.99 -2.42
CA ASN A 89 18.03 -4.28 -3.40
C ASN A 89 17.30 -3.94 -4.70
N LEU A 90 16.07 -4.42 -4.88
CA LEU A 90 15.26 -4.16 -6.07
C LEU A 90 15.01 -2.66 -6.27
N GLN A 91 15.36 -2.15 -7.46
CA GLN A 91 15.25 -0.73 -7.79
C GLN A 91 13.79 -0.23 -7.71
N GLU A 92 12.84 -1.07 -8.09
CA GLU A 92 11.41 -0.79 -8.01
C GLU A 92 10.92 -0.61 -6.57
N ILE A 93 11.42 -1.40 -5.61
CA ILE A 93 11.10 -1.21 -4.19
C ILE A 93 11.67 0.11 -3.67
N LYS A 94 12.94 0.40 -4.00
CA LYS A 94 13.58 1.67 -3.59
C LYS A 94 12.81 2.87 -4.16
N SER A 95 12.36 2.77 -5.41
CA SER A 95 11.54 3.79 -6.06
C SER A 95 10.19 3.97 -5.37
N PHE A 96 9.50 2.88 -5.02
CA PHE A 96 8.25 2.94 -4.26
C PHE A 96 8.43 3.58 -2.87
N LEU A 97 9.46 3.16 -2.13
CA LEU A 97 9.77 3.70 -0.80
C LEU A 97 10.12 5.20 -0.83
N SER A 98 10.73 5.66 -1.92
CA SER A 98 11.05 7.09 -2.10
C SER A 98 9.82 8.00 -2.09
N VAL A 99 8.65 7.47 -2.47
CA VAL A 99 7.37 8.19 -2.50
C VAL A 99 6.38 7.74 -1.43
N TYR A 100 6.67 6.65 -0.71
CA TYR A 100 5.76 6.05 0.26
C TYR A 100 5.25 7.02 1.33
N GLY A 101 6.14 7.88 1.81
CA GLY A 101 5.84 8.87 2.85
C GLY A 101 5.30 10.20 2.32
N SER A 102 4.83 10.25 1.08
CA SER A 102 4.24 11.45 0.47
C SER A 102 2.74 11.52 0.75
N ILE A 103 2.17 12.73 0.65
CA ILE A 103 0.71 12.93 0.73
C ILE A 103 -0.03 12.20 -0.40
N GLY A 104 0.63 11.95 -1.54
CA GLY A 104 0.09 11.17 -2.64
C GLY A 104 -0.14 9.69 -2.30
N ASN A 105 0.39 9.20 -1.17
CA ASN A 105 0.09 7.86 -0.65
C ASN A 105 -0.94 7.89 0.49
N ILE A 106 -1.60 9.01 0.74
CA ILE A 106 -2.69 9.12 1.72
C ILE A 106 -4.01 9.28 0.98
N ILE A 107 -5.07 8.67 1.51
CA ILE A 107 -6.44 8.77 0.99
C ILE A 107 -7.41 9.13 2.11
N PRO A 108 -8.52 9.82 1.78
CA PRO A 108 -9.66 9.84 2.67
C PRO A 108 -10.25 8.43 2.80
N MET A 109 -10.86 8.18 3.94
CA MET A 109 -11.53 6.93 4.25
C MET A 109 -12.84 7.23 4.98
N TRP A 110 -13.73 6.25 5.08
CA TRP A 110 -14.91 6.34 5.95
C TRP A 110 -14.56 5.89 7.38
N PRO A 111 -15.39 6.24 8.39
CA PRO A 111 -15.15 5.80 9.77
C PRO A 111 -14.99 4.27 9.87
N GLY A 112 -13.86 3.82 10.40
CA GLY A 112 -13.54 2.39 10.55
C GLY A 112 -13.08 1.67 9.27
N GLY A 113 -13.00 2.36 8.13
CA GLY A 113 -12.58 1.77 6.87
C GLY A 113 -11.13 1.26 6.89
N ASN A 114 -10.23 1.92 7.63
CA ASN A 114 -8.85 1.46 7.82
C ASN A 114 -8.76 0.11 8.53
N VAL A 115 -9.51 -0.05 9.63
CA VAL A 115 -9.59 -1.32 10.38
C VAL A 115 -10.20 -2.42 9.50
N HIS A 116 -11.27 -2.08 8.78
CA HIS A 116 -11.93 -3.02 7.90
C HIS A 116 -11.01 -3.45 6.75
N LYS A 117 -10.34 -2.53 6.05
CA LYS A 117 -9.40 -2.83 4.96
C LYS A 117 -8.28 -3.76 5.45
N GLY A 118 -7.67 -3.45 6.59
CA GLY A 118 -6.64 -4.30 7.21
C GLY A 118 -7.12 -5.72 7.55
N SER A 119 -8.42 -5.90 7.81
CA SER A 119 -9.00 -7.22 8.10
C SER A 119 -9.32 -8.08 6.86
N CYS A 120 -9.36 -7.48 5.66
CA CYS A 120 -9.87 -8.15 4.46
C CYS A 120 -8.88 -9.09 3.75
N ASN A 121 -7.66 -9.30 4.27
CA ASN A 121 -6.61 -10.12 3.64
C ASN A 121 -6.32 -9.74 2.17
N TYR A 122 -6.46 -8.46 1.82
CA TYR A 122 -6.12 -7.93 0.49
C TYR A 122 -4.75 -7.25 0.47
N TYR A 123 -3.90 -7.50 1.48
CA TYR A 123 -2.56 -6.90 1.62
C TYR A 123 -2.56 -5.37 1.51
N ASP A 124 -3.64 -4.73 1.97
CA ASP A 124 -3.86 -3.29 1.82
C ASP A 124 -3.74 -2.78 0.36
N LEU A 125 -4.06 -3.62 -0.62
CA LEU A 125 -4.19 -3.21 -2.02
C LEU A 125 -5.52 -2.51 -2.22
N THR A 126 -5.52 -1.17 -2.13
CA THR A 126 -6.74 -0.36 -2.10
C THR A 126 -7.62 -0.55 -3.33
N GLU A 127 -7.06 -0.72 -4.54
CA GLU A 127 -7.87 -0.96 -5.73
C GLU A 127 -8.67 -2.28 -5.65
N ILE A 128 -8.10 -3.34 -5.06
CA ILE A 128 -8.78 -4.62 -4.90
C ILE A 128 -9.85 -4.51 -3.81
N TYR A 129 -9.56 -3.77 -2.75
CA TYR A 129 -10.53 -3.47 -1.71
C TYR A 129 -11.72 -2.69 -2.29
N PHE A 130 -11.46 -1.62 -3.03
CA PHE A 130 -12.46 -0.78 -3.67
C PHE A 130 -13.33 -1.53 -4.69
N ASN A 131 -12.78 -2.53 -5.39
CA ASN A 131 -13.57 -3.37 -6.29
C ASN A 131 -14.65 -4.18 -5.54
N ASN A 132 -14.34 -4.62 -4.32
CA ASN A 132 -15.27 -5.39 -3.48
C ASN A 132 -16.22 -4.49 -2.67
N PHE A 133 -15.89 -3.20 -2.50
CA PHE A 133 -16.67 -2.23 -1.71
C PHE A 133 -17.01 -0.97 -2.52
N LYS A 134 -17.59 -1.16 -3.71
CA LYS A 134 -17.87 -0.09 -4.69
C LYS A 134 -18.71 1.05 -4.13
N ASN A 135 -19.75 0.78 -3.36
CA ASN A 135 -20.59 1.82 -2.76
C ASN A 135 -19.77 2.78 -1.87
N TRP A 136 -18.80 2.25 -1.12
CA TRP A 136 -17.93 3.05 -0.27
C TRP A 136 -16.87 3.81 -1.08
N ARG A 137 -16.30 3.15 -2.10
CA ARG A 137 -15.42 3.80 -3.08
C ARG A 137 -16.12 5.00 -3.73
N ASP A 138 -17.33 4.80 -4.24
CA ASP A 138 -18.10 5.82 -4.95
C ASP A 138 -18.51 6.96 -4.02
N TYR A 139 -18.83 6.64 -2.76
CA TYR A 139 -19.02 7.65 -1.72
C TYR A 139 -17.76 8.51 -1.52
N LEU A 140 -16.57 7.91 -1.42
CA LEU A 140 -15.33 8.67 -1.24
C LEU A 140 -15.03 9.58 -2.44
N VAL A 141 -15.30 9.12 -3.66
CA VAL A 141 -15.13 9.93 -4.88
C VAL A 141 -16.07 11.14 -4.88
N LEU A 142 -17.31 10.95 -4.45
CA LEU A 142 -18.31 12.03 -4.37
C LEU A 142 -18.03 13.02 -3.24
N GLU A 143 -17.66 12.51 -2.07
CA GLU A 143 -17.41 13.32 -0.87
C GLU A 143 -16.09 14.09 -0.96
N TYR A 144 -15.06 13.48 -1.57
CA TYR A 144 -13.71 14.01 -1.62
C TYR A 144 -13.18 14.08 -3.07
N PRO A 145 -13.75 14.94 -3.93
CA PRO A 145 -13.29 15.11 -5.31
C PRO A 145 -11.85 15.61 -5.40
N ASN A 146 -11.34 16.23 -4.33
CA ASN A 146 -9.94 16.66 -4.20
C ASN A 146 -8.95 15.53 -3.89
N ALA A 147 -9.41 14.30 -3.68
CA ALA A 147 -8.57 13.16 -3.32
C ALA A 147 -7.90 12.46 -4.49
N CYS A 148 -8.23 12.85 -5.73
CA CYS A 148 -7.62 12.32 -6.95
C CYS A 148 -7.67 10.78 -6.98
N LEU A 149 -8.88 10.22 -6.84
CA LEU A 149 -9.11 8.77 -6.73
C LEU A 149 -9.40 8.09 -8.08
N GLU A 150 -9.47 8.83 -9.17
CA GLU A 150 -9.90 8.36 -10.50
C GLU A 150 -9.04 7.19 -10.99
N GLU A 151 -7.71 7.32 -10.89
CA GLU A 151 -6.80 6.26 -11.33
C GLU A 151 -6.96 4.98 -10.47
N ILE A 152 -7.27 5.12 -9.18
CA ILE A 152 -7.51 4.00 -8.26
C ILE A 152 -8.86 3.33 -8.58
N VAL A 153 -9.88 4.12 -8.93
CA VAL A 153 -11.18 3.62 -9.38
C VAL A 153 -11.01 2.81 -10.67
N ASP A 154 -10.32 3.33 -11.67
CA ASP A 154 -10.04 2.62 -12.93
C ASP A 154 -9.27 1.31 -12.71
N ARG A 155 -8.32 1.31 -11.77
CA ARG A 155 -7.59 0.10 -11.37
C ARG A 155 -8.48 -0.88 -10.63
N SER A 156 -9.39 -0.40 -9.79
CA SER A 156 -10.32 -1.27 -9.04
C SER A 156 -11.15 -2.15 -9.97
N GLU A 157 -11.51 -1.64 -11.14
CA GLU A 157 -12.29 -2.39 -12.13
C GLU A 157 -11.47 -3.45 -12.88
N LYS A 158 -10.14 -3.34 -12.85
CA LYS A 158 -9.20 -4.25 -13.51
C LYS A 158 -8.69 -5.36 -12.60
N TYR A 159 -8.63 -5.12 -11.29
CA TYR A 159 -8.02 -6.04 -10.36
C TYR A 159 -9.04 -6.79 -9.51
N ASN A 160 -9.01 -8.12 -9.62
CA ASN A 160 -9.59 -9.05 -8.66
C ASN A 160 -8.46 -9.74 -7.88
N MET A 161 -8.68 -9.99 -6.59
CA MET A 161 -7.66 -10.63 -5.74
C MET A 161 -7.16 -11.98 -6.25
N LYS A 162 -8.06 -12.84 -6.74
CA LYS A 162 -7.69 -14.14 -7.29
C LYS A 162 -6.84 -13.97 -8.54
N GLU A 163 -7.29 -13.15 -9.49
CA GLU A 163 -6.56 -12.92 -10.74
C GLU A 163 -5.21 -12.24 -10.51
N PHE A 164 -5.15 -11.30 -9.57
CA PHE A 164 -3.91 -10.66 -9.16
C PHE A 164 -2.91 -11.72 -8.65
N MET A 165 -3.33 -12.57 -7.72
CA MET A 165 -2.48 -13.62 -7.17
C MET A 165 -2.12 -14.74 -8.16
N ASP A 166 -2.95 -14.98 -9.17
CA ASP A 166 -2.69 -15.97 -10.21
C ASP A 166 -1.67 -15.45 -11.25
N LYS A 167 -1.61 -14.12 -11.46
CA LYS A 167 -0.64 -13.44 -12.34
C LYS A 167 0.64 -13.00 -11.62
N LEU A 168 0.68 -13.12 -10.29
CA LEU A 168 1.77 -12.59 -9.48
C LEU A 168 3.04 -13.43 -9.63
N ASP A 169 3.91 -12.98 -10.53
CA ASP A 169 5.30 -13.42 -10.70
C ASP A 169 6.28 -12.25 -10.50
N LYS A 170 7.59 -12.49 -10.67
CA LYS A 170 8.63 -11.46 -10.49
C LYS A 170 8.45 -10.27 -11.43
N ASP A 171 8.04 -10.49 -12.68
CA ASP A 171 7.93 -9.43 -13.69
C ASP A 171 6.66 -8.59 -13.49
N PHE A 172 5.55 -9.26 -13.21
CA PHE A 172 4.30 -8.62 -12.81
C PHE A 172 4.49 -7.80 -11.53
N TYR A 173 5.19 -8.33 -10.52
CA TYR A 173 5.49 -7.59 -9.29
C TYR A 173 6.29 -6.30 -9.56
N LYS A 174 7.37 -6.37 -10.36
CA LYS A 174 8.16 -5.19 -10.76
C LYS A 174 7.31 -4.17 -11.51
N LYS A 175 6.48 -4.64 -12.45
CA LYS A 175 5.57 -3.77 -13.20
C LYS A 175 4.56 -3.09 -12.27
N TYR A 176 3.96 -3.84 -11.36
CA TYR A 176 3.00 -3.34 -10.39
C TYR A 176 3.62 -2.27 -9.48
N LEU A 177 4.83 -2.48 -8.96
CA LEU A 177 5.57 -1.48 -8.18
C LEU A 177 5.76 -0.17 -8.95
N LYS A 178 6.11 -0.23 -10.25
CA LYS A 178 6.26 0.97 -11.09
C LYS A 178 4.94 1.71 -11.24
N GLU A 179 3.85 0.99 -11.48
CA GLU A 179 2.52 1.57 -11.62
C GLU A 179 2.07 2.28 -10.34
N ILE A 180 2.09 1.61 -9.18
CA ILE A 180 1.65 2.23 -7.92
C ILE A 180 2.56 3.40 -7.51
N THR A 181 3.86 3.34 -7.85
CA THR A 181 4.77 4.46 -7.64
C THR A 181 4.35 5.67 -8.48
N GLN A 182 3.94 5.45 -9.73
CA GLN A 182 3.47 6.53 -10.60
C GLN A 182 2.13 7.10 -10.14
N VAL A 183 1.19 6.25 -9.69
CA VAL A 183 -0.08 6.67 -9.07
C VAL A 183 0.20 7.64 -7.92
N ILE A 184 1.08 7.26 -6.98
CA ILE A 184 1.43 8.09 -5.82
C ILE A 184 1.99 9.45 -6.27
N LYS A 185 2.91 9.47 -7.25
CA LYS A 185 3.52 10.70 -7.77
C LYS A 185 2.49 11.62 -8.41
N ASN A 186 1.65 11.08 -9.30
CA ASN A 186 0.61 11.83 -9.99
C ASN A 186 -0.35 12.48 -8.97
N ARG A 187 -0.77 11.70 -7.96
CA ARG A 187 -1.63 12.19 -6.88
C ARG A 187 -0.95 13.27 -6.06
N GLU A 188 0.32 13.06 -5.67
CA GLU A 188 1.08 14.05 -4.91
C GLU A 188 1.16 15.39 -5.64
N GLU A 189 1.46 15.38 -6.94
CA GLU A 189 1.53 16.59 -7.76
C GLU A 189 0.18 17.32 -7.78
N GLU A 190 -0.91 16.60 -7.99
CA GLU A 190 -2.24 17.21 -8.08
C GLU A 190 -2.74 17.74 -6.74
N ILE A 191 -2.56 16.99 -5.66
CA ILE A 191 -2.91 17.43 -4.30
C ILE A 191 -2.13 18.69 -3.93
N LYS A 192 -0.83 18.76 -4.26
CA LYS A 192 -0.01 19.94 -3.98
C LYS A 192 -0.47 21.19 -4.73
N LYS A 193 -0.95 21.06 -5.98
CA LYS A 193 -1.55 22.20 -6.70
C LYS A 193 -2.77 22.74 -5.96
N GLN A 194 -3.60 21.86 -5.43
CA GLN A 194 -4.82 22.23 -4.71
C GLN A 194 -4.52 22.90 -3.36
N LEU A 195 -3.44 22.50 -2.68
CA LEU A 195 -3.03 23.09 -1.39
C LEU A 195 -2.36 24.48 -1.52
N HIS A 196 -1.89 24.84 -2.71
CA HIS A 196 -1.21 26.10 -2.98
C HIS A 196 -2.10 27.12 -3.72
N ASN A 197 -3.35 26.77 -4.02
CA ASN A 197 -4.39 27.66 -4.53
C ASN A 197 -5.26 28.19 -3.39
#